data_AF-A0A833QL08-F1
#
_entry.id   AF-A0A833QL08-F1
#
_cell.length_a   1.000
_cell.length_b   1.000
_cell.length_c   1.000
_cell.angle_alpha   90.00
_cell.angle_beta   90.00
_cell.angle_gamma   90.00
#
_symmetry.space_group_name_H-M   'P 1'
#
loop_
_entity.id
_entity.type
_entity.pdbx_description
1 polymer ?
#
loop_
_entity_poly.entity_id
_entity_poly.type
_entity_poly.pdbx_seq_one_letter_code
_entity_poly.pdbx_strand_id
1 'polypeptide(L)'
;MAAASLTFTFSPLSTASIAYSQLQTASLNPRTNRNSRSRIITITASLSEKPQPLVTKSNSSVPIRKIPGDYGLPLIGPLRDRLNYFYFEGRDDFFKSRVRKHGSTVLRVNMPPGPCVARDPRVIALLDAASFPVLFDTSLVEKRDLFTGTYMPSTDLTGGFRVLSYLDPSEPHHAPLKKVLFFLLASRRQEIIPQFRSTYGSLFENLEEELAKKGKADFGGPNDLAAFDYLAGALFGVNPAETKLGRDAPKLISKWILFNLGPLLTLGLPPYLEDLLLHSFRLPPALVKSDYNRLAEFFRESAGPVLDEANRLGISQDEAIHNLVFAICFNTFGGLKFLFPNLIKSIGRAGGILHGKLAQEIRSAVRDSGGVVTMRAIEESMPLTKSVVYEALRIEPPVAMQYGRAKHDMVIQSHDAGYEVKAGEMLFGYQPMATKDPRVFDRAEEFVPDRFVGEEGQKLLKYVMWSNGPETESPTVDNKQCAGKDFVVLIARLLVVEVFLRYDSFEIEVGSSPLGSSVKITSLKKATF
;
A
#
# COMPACT_ATOMS: atom_id res chain seq x y z
N MET A 1 7.46 46.66 -26.02
CA MET A 1 6.61 46.08 -27.08
C MET A 1 5.80 44.96 -26.46
N ALA A 2 4.49 45.15 -26.41
CA ALA A 2 3.52 44.26 -25.78
C ALA A 2 3.08 43.16 -26.76
N ALA A 3 2.89 41.94 -26.26
CA ALA A 3 2.00 40.90 -26.81
C ALA A 3 2.07 39.66 -25.91
N ALA A 4 1.02 38.88 -25.64
CA ALA A 4 -0.41 39.08 -25.57
C ALA A 4 -0.90 37.79 -24.88
N SER A 5 -1.61 37.90 -23.76
CA SER A 5 -2.21 36.76 -23.06
C SER A 5 -3.48 36.33 -23.80
N LEU A 6 -3.56 35.05 -24.19
CA LEU A 6 -4.77 34.43 -24.71
C LEU A 6 -5.53 33.76 -23.55
N THR A 7 -6.65 34.38 -23.17
CA THR A 7 -7.67 33.83 -22.28
C THR A 7 -8.68 33.01 -23.09
N PHE A 8 -8.87 31.75 -22.73
CA PHE A 8 -9.98 30.92 -23.24
C PHE A 8 -11.16 31.02 -22.28
N THR A 9 -12.27 31.54 -22.78
CA THR A 9 -13.59 31.56 -22.14
C THR A 9 -14.37 30.29 -22.51
N PHE A 10 -14.76 29.50 -21.51
CA PHE A 10 -15.74 28.42 -21.68
C PHE A 10 -17.14 28.94 -21.33
N SER A 11 -18.08 28.83 -22.26
CA SER A 11 -19.51 29.05 -22.02
C SER A 11 -20.18 27.73 -21.56
N PRO A 12 -21.18 27.78 -20.67
CA PRO A 12 -21.86 26.59 -20.16
C PRO A 12 -23.00 26.17 -21.08
N LEU A 13 -23.05 24.88 -21.42
CA LEU A 13 -24.17 24.27 -22.15
C LEU A 13 -25.12 23.55 -21.19
N SER A 14 -26.33 24.11 -21.13
CA SER A 14 -27.65 23.49 -21.02
C SER A 14 -27.87 22.34 -20.03
N THR A 15 -28.63 22.68 -19.00
CA THR A 15 -29.46 21.80 -18.18
C THR A 15 -30.48 21.03 -19.02
N ALA A 16 -30.62 19.73 -18.75
CA ALA A 16 -31.77 18.94 -19.19
C ALA A 16 -32.35 18.21 -17.97
N SER A 17 -33.52 18.67 -17.55
CA SER A 17 -34.39 18.05 -16.55
C SER A 17 -34.87 16.69 -17.05
N ILE A 18 -34.77 15.65 -16.22
CA ILE A 18 -35.55 14.41 -16.40
C ILE A 18 -36.42 14.22 -15.15
N ALA A 19 -37.70 14.04 -15.43
CA ALA A 19 -38.80 14.02 -14.50
C ALA A 19 -38.84 12.74 -13.66
N TYR A 20 -39.35 12.94 -12.44
CA TYR A 20 -39.85 11.92 -11.53
C TYR A 20 -41.00 11.11 -12.15
N SER A 21 -40.97 9.80 -11.99
CA SER A 21 -42.18 8.96 -11.99
C SER A 21 -42.19 8.06 -10.75
N GLN A 22 -43.20 8.28 -9.91
CA GLN A 22 -43.60 7.41 -8.81
C GLN A 22 -44.40 6.19 -9.32
N LEU A 23 -44.69 5.29 -8.37
CA LEU A 23 -45.54 4.08 -8.39
C LEU A 23 -44.68 2.79 -8.47
N GLN A 24 -44.84 1.78 -7.63
CA GLN A 24 -45.91 1.44 -6.70
C GLN A 24 -45.41 0.44 -5.65
N THR A 25 -45.96 0.58 -4.44
CA THR A 25 -45.85 -0.31 -3.29
C THR A 25 -46.47 -1.69 -3.56
N ALA A 26 -45.81 -2.76 -3.09
CA ALA A 26 -46.48 -4.00 -2.73
C ALA A 26 -45.97 -4.46 -1.35
N SER A 27 -46.91 -4.53 -0.42
CA SER A 27 -46.75 -5.01 0.96
C SER A 27 -47.46 -6.36 1.11
N LEU A 28 -47.14 -7.03 2.22
CA LEU A 28 -47.74 -8.21 2.85
C LEU A 28 -46.99 -9.53 2.55
N ASN A 29 -46.71 -10.43 3.48
CA ASN A 29 -46.50 -10.47 4.93
C ASN A 29 -46.14 -11.95 5.25
N PRO A 30 -45.72 -12.31 6.47
CA PRO A 30 -44.92 -13.50 6.73
C PRO A 30 -45.76 -14.75 7.02
N ARG A 31 -45.17 -15.93 6.77
CA ARG A 31 -45.64 -17.19 7.36
C ARG A 31 -44.57 -17.85 8.19
N THR A 32 -44.99 -18.16 9.40
CA THR A 32 -44.30 -18.82 10.51
C THR A 32 -44.35 -20.34 10.40
N ASN A 33 -43.55 -20.95 11.30
CA ASN A 33 -43.68 -22.28 11.91
C ASN A 33 -42.88 -23.48 11.38
N ARG A 34 -41.79 -23.75 12.14
CA ARG A 34 -41.60 -24.88 13.08
C ARG A 34 -41.25 -26.28 12.55
N ASN A 35 -40.24 -26.81 13.26
CA ASN A 35 -40.00 -28.19 13.70
C ASN A 35 -39.06 -29.10 12.88
N SER A 36 -37.83 -29.16 13.39
CA SER A 36 -37.19 -30.36 13.98
C SER A 36 -37.42 -31.71 13.28
N ARG A 37 -36.31 -32.29 12.79
CA ARG A 37 -35.88 -33.65 13.15
C ARG A 37 -34.44 -33.88 12.71
N SER A 38 -33.55 -33.97 13.70
CA SER A 38 -32.19 -34.49 13.55
C SER A 38 -32.24 -35.96 13.12
N ARG A 39 -31.73 -36.28 11.93
CA ARG A 39 -31.39 -37.65 11.54
C ARG A 39 -29.91 -37.87 11.79
N ILE A 40 -29.61 -38.73 12.76
CA ILE A 40 -28.29 -39.32 12.97
C ILE A 40 -28.04 -40.25 11.79
N ILE A 41 -27.07 -39.92 10.95
CA ILE A 41 -26.58 -40.80 9.88
C ILE A 41 -25.28 -41.42 10.37
N THR A 42 -25.31 -42.74 10.58
CA THR A 42 -24.15 -43.58 10.87
C THR A 42 -23.24 -43.61 9.66
N ILE A 43 -22.02 -43.06 9.78
CA ILE A 43 -21.01 -43.14 8.72
C ILE A 43 -20.15 -44.38 8.97
N THR A 44 -20.30 -45.38 8.11
CA THR A 44 -19.40 -46.53 7.99
C THR A 44 -18.17 -46.10 7.20
N ALA A 45 -16.98 -46.28 7.77
CA ALA A 45 -15.72 -45.95 7.12
C ALA A 45 -15.38 -46.98 6.02
N SER A 46 -15.42 -46.56 4.76
CA SER A 46 -14.84 -47.28 3.62
C SER A 46 -13.63 -46.49 3.11
N LEU A 47 -12.43 -47.07 3.26
CA LEU A 47 -11.19 -46.60 2.64
C LEU A 47 -11.33 -46.69 1.11
N SER A 48 -11.28 -45.55 0.42
CA SER A 48 -11.17 -45.53 -1.05
C SER A 48 -10.39 -44.29 -1.52
N GLU A 49 -9.30 -44.60 -2.23
CA GLU A 49 -8.50 -43.88 -3.23
C GLU A 49 -8.28 -42.35 -3.15
N LYS A 50 -7.01 -41.98 -3.34
CA LYS A 50 -6.50 -40.61 -3.50
C LYS A 50 -7.33 -39.81 -4.53
N PRO A 51 -7.77 -38.58 -4.21
CA PRO A 51 -8.36 -37.70 -5.21
C PRO A 51 -7.32 -37.33 -6.25
N GLN A 52 -7.54 -37.72 -7.50
CA GLN A 52 -6.91 -37.07 -8.65
C GLN A 52 -7.44 -35.63 -8.74
N PRO A 53 -6.60 -34.64 -9.05
CA PRO A 53 -7.07 -33.27 -9.21
C PRO A 53 -8.05 -33.20 -10.38
N LEU A 54 -9.30 -32.84 -10.08
CA LEU A 54 -10.29 -32.39 -11.05
C LEU A 54 -9.76 -31.11 -11.70
N VAL A 55 -9.12 -31.26 -12.86
CA VAL A 55 -8.87 -30.16 -13.79
C VAL A 55 -10.24 -29.70 -14.29
N THR A 56 -10.80 -28.71 -13.62
CA THR A 56 -11.88 -27.89 -14.18
C THR A 56 -11.27 -27.06 -15.30
N LYS A 57 -11.33 -27.57 -16.53
CA LYS A 57 -11.06 -26.77 -17.73
C LYS A 57 -12.09 -25.64 -17.78
N SER A 58 -11.69 -24.43 -17.43
CA SER A 58 -12.48 -23.24 -17.72
C SER A 58 -12.51 -23.04 -19.24
N ASN A 59 -13.68 -23.29 -19.83
CA ASN A 59 -13.96 -23.07 -21.24
C ASN A 59 -14.17 -21.58 -21.53
N SER A 60 -13.08 -20.81 -21.49
CA SER A 60 -12.97 -19.52 -22.18
C SER A 60 -11.56 -19.42 -22.73
N SER A 61 -11.28 -20.10 -23.85
CA SER A 61 -9.95 -20.05 -24.46
C SER A 61 -9.76 -18.72 -25.17
N VAL A 62 -9.46 -17.67 -24.39
CA VAL A 62 -8.91 -16.42 -24.93
C VAL A 62 -7.75 -16.78 -25.88
N PRO A 63 -7.64 -16.12 -27.04
CA PRO A 63 -6.62 -16.46 -28.02
C PRO A 63 -5.22 -16.29 -27.42
N ILE A 64 -4.33 -17.24 -27.70
CA ILE A 64 -2.91 -17.11 -27.34
C ILE A 64 -2.26 -16.10 -28.29
N ARG A 65 -1.58 -15.10 -27.72
CA ARG A 65 -0.87 -14.06 -28.45
C ARG A 65 0.58 -14.00 -28.02
N LYS A 66 1.45 -13.60 -28.95
CA LYS A 66 2.83 -13.22 -28.61
C LYS A 66 2.79 -11.95 -27.75
N ILE A 67 3.60 -11.89 -26.70
CA ILE A 67 3.74 -10.68 -25.87
C ILE A 67 4.32 -9.55 -26.74
N PRO A 68 3.59 -8.43 -26.93
CA PRO A 68 4.07 -7.29 -27.70
C PRO A 68 5.11 -6.47 -26.92
N GLY A 69 5.78 -5.54 -27.60
CA GLY A 69 6.86 -4.73 -27.04
C GLY A 69 8.25 -5.33 -27.29
N ASP A 70 9.28 -4.53 -27.06
CA ASP A 70 10.69 -4.89 -27.20
C ASP A 70 11.53 -4.15 -26.14
N TYR A 71 12.80 -4.49 -26.04
CA TYR A 71 13.73 -3.91 -25.06
C TYR A 71 14.69 -2.87 -25.67
N GLY A 72 14.56 -2.55 -26.95
CA GLY A 72 15.51 -1.74 -27.70
C GLY A 72 16.90 -2.36 -27.83
N LEU A 73 17.87 -1.54 -28.24
CA LEU A 73 19.28 -1.92 -28.31
C LEU A 73 19.87 -2.06 -26.89
N PRO A 74 20.85 -2.97 -26.66
CA PRO A 74 21.54 -3.07 -25.38
C PRO A 74 22.07 -1.71 -24.91
N LEU A 75 21.95 -1.44 -23.60
CA LEU A 75 22.26 -0.16 -22.93
C LEU A 75 21.36 1.01 -23.33
N ILE A 76 21.15 1.25 -24.63
CA ILE A 76 20.40 2.40 -25.15
C ILE A 76 18.90 2.28 -24.85
N GLY A 77 18.31 1.11 -25.07
CA GLY A 77 16.89 0.85 -24.81
C GLY A 77 16.53 1.08 -23.34
N PRO A 78 17.19 0.39 -22.39
CA PRO A 78 16.97 0.62 -20.96
C PRO A 78 17.21 2.06 -20.50
N LEU A 79 18.26 2.72 -21.02
CA LEU A 79 18.52 4.13 -20.68
C LEU A 79 17.39 5.04 -21.17
N ARG A 80 16.94 4.87 -22.41
CA ARG A 80 15.82 5.63 -22.97
C ARG A 80 14.54 5.41 -22.17
N ASP A 81 14.22 4.16 -21.85
CA ASP A 81 13.03 3.84 -21.05
C ASP A 81 13.13 4.44 -19.64
N ARG A 82 14.31 4.39 -19.00
CA ARG A 82 14.55 5.03 -17.69
C ARG A 82 14.32 6.54 -17.73
N LEU A 83 14.86 7.22 -18.75
CA LEU A 83 14.68 8.67 -18.91
C LEU A 83 13.21 9.04 -19.21
N ASN A 84 12.53 8.24 -20.02
CA ASN A 84 11.10 8.44 -20.27
C ASN A 84 10.28 8.23 -19.00
N TYR A 85 10.60 7.20 -18.23
CA TYR A 85 9.93 6.86 -16.98
C TYR A 85 10.05 7.99 -15.94
N PHE A 86 11.24 8.56 -15.74
CA PHE A 86 11.46 9.58 -14.71
C PHE A 86 11.21 11.02 -15.17
N TYR A 87 11.52 11.36 -16.43
CA TYR A 87 11.68 12.77 -16.82
C TYR A 87 10.81 13.21 -18.00
N PHE A 88 10.65 12.38 -19.03
CA PHE A 88 9.99 12.83 -20.28
C PHE A 88 8.51 12.47 -20.35
N GLU A 89 8.11 11.28 -19.91
CA GLU A 89 6.70 10.86 -19.87
C GLU A 89 6.16 10.91 -18.43
N GLY A 90 6.97 10.49 -17.45
CA GLY A 90 6.50 10.22 -16.09
C GLY A 90 5.90 8.83 -15.95
N ARG A 91 5.90 8.30 -14.73
CA ARG A 91 5.55 6.89 -14.42
C ARG A 91 4.22 6.43 -15.01
N ASP A 92 3.14 7.19 -14.81
CA ASP A 92 1.79 6.74 -15.19
C ASP A 92 1.64 6.73 -16.71
N ASP A 93 2.07 7.80 -17.38
CA ASP A 93 1.99 7.91 -18.83
C ASP A 93 2.96 6.98 -19.55
N PHE A 94 4.10 6.65 -18.93
CA PHE A 94 5.02 5.63 -19.42
C PHE A 94 4.31 4.30 -19.70
N PHE A 95 3.47 3.82 -18.77
CA PHE A 95 2.73 2.58 -18.97
C PHE A 95 1.50 2.78 -19.86
N LYS A 96 0.72 3.85 -19.64
CA LYS A 96 -0.50 4.13 -20.43
C LYS A 96 -0.17 4.30 -21.93
N SER A 97 0.94 4.94 -22.27
CA SER A 97 1.39 5.14 -23.66
C SER A 97 1.74 3.81 -24.34
N ARG A 98 2.40 2.90 -23.63
CA ARG A 98 2.78 1.57 -24.12
C ARG A 98 1.57 0.65 -24.30
N VAL A 99 0.61 0.69 -23.37
CA VAL A 99 -0.67 -0.03 -23.53
C VAL A 99 -1.41 0.44 -24.78
N ARG A 100 -1.54 1.76 -24.99
CA ARG A 100 -2.17 2.32 -26.20
C ARG A 100 -1.43 1.91 -27.48
N LYS A 101 -0.11 2.00 -27.49
CA LYS A 101 0.73 1.67 -28.65
C LYS A 101 0.58 0.20 -29.08
N HIS A 102 0.49 -0.71 -28.11
CA HIS A 102 0.48 -2.15 -28.37
C HIS A 102 -0.91 -2.79 -28.33
N GLY A 103 -1.94 -2.06 -27.89
CA GLY A 103 -3.29 -2.61 -27.71
C GLY A 103 -3.32 -3.78 -26.72
N SER A 104 -2.44 -3.76 -25.72
CA SER A 104 -2.26 -4.87 -24.75
C SER A 104 -1.86 -4.34 -23.39
N THR A 105 -2.39 -4.95 -22.33
CA THR A 105 -2.02 -4.73 -20.92
C THR A 105 -0.94 -5.68 -20.44
N VAL A 106 -0.53 -6.65 -21.28
CA VAL A 106 0.64 -7.50 -21.05
C VAL A 106 1.68 -7.19 -22.12
N LEU A 107 2.85 -6.69 -21.72
CA LEU A 107 3.87 -6.18 -22.67
C LEU A 107 5.31 -6.33 -22.15
N ARG A 108 6.27 -6.42 -23.06
CA ARG A 108 7.71 -6.37 -22.78
C ARG A 108 8.16 -4.91 -22.64
N VAL A 109 8.90 -4.60 -21.58
CA VAL A 109 9.42 -3.25 -21.31
C VAL A 109 10.67 -3.31 -20.43
N ASN A 110 11.54 -2.29 -20.50
CA ASN A 110 12.59 -2.11 -19.51
C ASN A 110 12.09 -1.32 -18.30
N MET A 111 12.50 -1.71 -17.10
CA MET A 111 12.24 -0.97 -15.87
C MET A 111 13.52 -0.34 -15.30
N PRO A 112 13.44 0.88 -14.73
CA PRO A 112 14.52 1.41 -13.89
C PRO A 112 14.94 0.42 -12.79
N PRO A 113 16.19 0.46 -12.31
CA PRO A 113 17.21 1.49 -12.54
C PRO A 113 18.31 1.13 -13.57
N GLY A 114 18.09 0.15 -14.45
CA GLY A 114 19.12 -0.28 -15.42
C GLY A 114 19.66 0.88 -16.28
N PRO A 115 20.89 0.76 -16.83
CA PRO A 115 21.67 -0.48 -16.92
C PRO A 115 22.71 -0.68 -15.79
N CYS A 116 23.20 0.38 -15.15
CA CYS A 116 24.37 0.26 -14.24
C CYS A 116 24.02 -0.33 -12.87
N VAL A 117 22.85 0.02 -12.31
CA VAL A 117 22.43 -0.45 -10.98
C VAL A 117 21.79 -1.84 -11.03
N ALA A 118 20.99 -2.10 -12.07
CA ALA A 118 20.31 -3.37 -12.33
C ALA A 118 20.89 -4.04 -13.57
N ARG A 119 21.44 -5.26 -13.40
CA ARG A 119 22.11 -6.02 -14.47
C ARG A 119 21.15 -6.44 -15.59
N ASP A 120 19.88 -6.68 -15.26
CA ASP A 120 18.85 -7.04 -16.23
C ASP A 120 17.57 -6.24 -15.95
N PRO A 121 17.31 -5.17 -16.73
CA PRO A 121 16.12 -4.32 -16.55
C PRO A 121 14.87 -4.87 -17.25
N ARG A 122 14.98 -5.98 -17.99
CA ARG A 122 13.92 -6.48 -18.86
C ARG A 122 12.83 -7.16 -18.05
N VAL A 123 11.58 -6.76 -18.26
CA VAL A 123 10.41 -7.36 -17.61
C VAL A 123 9.26 -7.57 -18.58
N ILE A 124 8.34 -8.45 -18.17
CA ILE A 124 6.98 -8.54 -18.73
C ILE A 124 6.05 -7.82 -17.76
N ALA A 125 5.50 -6.69 -18.19
CA ALA A 125 4.56 -5.89 -17.44
C ALA A 125 3.14 -6.50 -17.51
N LEU A 126 2.47 -6.56 -16.35
CA LEU A 126 1.10 -7.02 -16.14
C LEU A 126 0.28 -5.82 -15.62
N LEU A 127 -0.54 -5.24 -16.49
CA LEU A 127 -1.13 -3.90 -16.29
C LEU A 127 -2.67 -3.92 -16.23
N ASP A 128 -3.26 -5.08 -15.92
CA ASP A 128 -4.71 -5.27 -15.78
C ASP A 128 -5.03 -6.19 -14.59
N ALA A 129 -6.26 -6.11 -14.10
CA ALA A 129 -6.71 -6.84 -12.91
C ALA A 129 -6.77 -8.36 -13.10
N ALA A 130 -6.81 -8.87 -14.35
CA ALA A 130 -6.86 -10.30 -14.62
C ALA A 130 -5.47 -10.94 -14.59
N SER A 131 -4.46 -10.26 -15.17
CA SER A 131 -3.09 -10.78 -15.24
C SER A 131 -2.28 -10.54 -13.95
N PHE A 132 -2.51 -9.41 -13.27
CA PHE A 132 -1.73 -8.98 -12.11
C PHE A 132 -1.64 -10.01 -10.96
N PRO A 133 -2.72 -10.74 -10.57
CA PRO A 133 -2.69 -11.65 -9.43
C PRO A 133 -1.68 -12.80 -9.51
N VAL A 134 -1.16 -13.12 -10.71
CA VAL A 134 -0.06 -14.10 -10.87
C VAL A 134 1.16 -13.73 -10.00
N LEU A 135 1.36 -12.44 -9.70
CA LEU A 135 2.47 -11.96 -8.86
C LEU A 135 2.35 -12.35 -7.37
N PHE A 136 1.19 -12.85 -6.94
CA PHE A 136 0.92 -13.28 -5.57
C PHE A 136 1.08 -14.78 -5.39
N ASP A 137 0.93 -15.56 -6.46
CA ASP A 137 1.01 -17.02 -6.41
C ASP A 137 2.47 -17.48 -6.32
N THR A 138 2.91 -17.79 -5.10
CA THR A 138 4.27 -18.23 -4.80
C THR A 138 4.58 -19.64 -5.33
N SER A 139 3.59 -20.36 -5.86
CA SER A 139 3.82 -21.59 -6.63
C SER A 139 4.23 -21.31 -8.08
N LEU A 140 3.77 -20.18 -8.65
CA LEU A 140 4.08 -19.75 -10.02
C LEU A 140 5.31 -18.83 -10.10
N VAL A 141 5.51 -17.97 -9.09
CA VAL A 141 6.61 -16.99 -9.05
C VAL A 141 7.53 -17.14 -7.84
N GLU A 142 8.83 -16.99 -8.06
CA GLU A 142 9.85 -16.79 -7.03
C GLU A 142 9.84 -15.31 -6.61
N LYS A 143 10.00 -15.04 -5.31
CA LYS A 143 9.97 -13.72 -4.67
C LYS A 143 11.26 -13.39 -3.93
N ARG A 144 12.37 -13.97 -4.38
CA ARG A 144 13.72 -13.77 -3.85
C ARG A 144 14.39 -12.52 -4.42
N ASP A 145 14.94 -11.69 -3.54
CA ASP A 145 15.81 -10.53 -3.86
C ASP A 145 15.21 -9.47 -4.80
N LEU A 146 13.88 -9.46 -4.93
CA LEU A 146 13.15 -8.61 -5.88
C LEU A 146 12.16 -7.64 -5.22
N PHE A 147 12.27 -7.45 -3.91
CA PHE A 147 11.41 -6.51 -3.18
C PHE A 147 11.51 -5.07 -3.71
N THR A 148 12.67 -4.70 -4.25
CA THR A 148 12.95 -3.41 -4.93
C THR A 148 13.06 -3.56 -6.45
N GLY A 149 12.52 -4.63 -7.01
CA GLY A 149 12.47 -4.87 -8.46
C GLY A 149 13.70 -5.57 -9.02
N THR A 150 14.28 -5.01 -10.08
CA THR A 150 15.38 -5.63 -10.86
C THR A 150 16.76 -5.45 -10.21
N TYR A 151 16.83 -4.82 -9.04
CA TYR A 151 18.02 -4.76 -8.20
C TYR A 151 17.65 -4.97 -6.73
N MET A 152 18.65 -5.38 -5.94
CA MET A 152 18.61 -5.41 -4.49
C MET A 152 19.66 -4.43 -3.93
N PRO A 153 19.32 -3.57 -2.95
CA PRO A 153 20.28 -2.77 -2.18
C PRO A 153 21.40 -3.61 -1.56
N SER A 154 22.55 -3.00 -1.25
CA SER A 154 23.62 -3.73 -0.56
C SER A 154 23.14 -4.21 0.81
N THR A 155 23.52 -5.42 1.21
CA THR A 155 23.27 -5.92 2.57
C THR A 155 24.03 -5.14 3.63
N ASP A 156 25.05 -4.34 3.26
CA ASP A 156 25.70 -3.39 4.16
C ASP A 156 24.74 -2.32 4.71
N LEU A 157 23.61 -2.08 4.03
CA LEU A 157 22.54 -1.20 4.50
C LEU A 157 21.60 -1.90 5.49
N THR A 158 21.76 -3.19 5.71
CA THR A 158 20.88 -4.02 6.55
C THR A 158 21.70 -4.93 7.49
N GLY A 159 22.85 -4.46 7.95
CA GLY A 159 23.69 -5.18 8.92
C GLY A 159 24.36 -6.44 8.36
N GLY A 160 24.45 -6.58 7.05
CA GLY A 160 24.96 -7.79 6.38
C GLY A 160 23.89 -8.85 6.10
N PHE A 161 22.65 -8.65 6.52
CA PHE A 161 21.57 -9.63 6.38
C PHE A 161 20.69 -9.39 5.15
N ARG A 162 20.24 -10.47 4.51
CA ARG A 162 19.09 -10.46 3.60
C ARG A 162 17.82 -10.51 4.44
N VAL A 163 17.25 -9.34 4.72
CA VAL A 163 16.05 -9.21 5.58
C VAL A 163 14.80 -9.84 4.95
N LEU A 164 13.82 -10.18 5.78
CA LEU A 164 12.59 -10.90 5.46
C LEU A 164 11.89 -10.46 4.15
N SER A 165 11.86 -9.16 3.87
CA SER A 165 11.23 -8.63 2.67
C SER A 165 11.83 -9.20 1.37
N TYR A 166 13.12 -9.55 1.36
CA TYR A 166 13.83 -10.12 0.22
C TYR A 166 13.84 -11.66 0.17
N LEU A 167 13.35 -12.34 1.21
CA LEU A 167 13.38 -13.80 1.29
C LEU A 167 12.20 -14.44 0.55
N ASP A 168 12.42 -15.45 -0.29
CA ASP A 168 11.35 -16.29 -0.83
C ASP A 168 10.74 -17.17 0.28
N PRO A 169 9.45 -17.53 0.23
CA PRO A 169 8.87 -18.45 1.19
C PRO A 169 9.55 -19.82 1.27
N SER A 170 10.27 -20.25 0.23
CA SER A 170 11.07 -21.48 0.27
C SER A 170 12.31 -21.38 1.15
N GLU A 171 12.72 -20.18 1.56
CA GLU A 171 13.92 -19.97 2.37
C GLU A 171 13.63 -20.22 3.87
N PRO A 172 14.51 -20.93 4.59
CA PRO A 172 14.22 -21.41 5.94
C PRO A 172 13.97 -20.29 6.96
N HIS A 173 14.55 -19.09 6.74
CA HIS A 173 14.39 -17.95 7.64
C HIS A 173 13.14 -17.10 7.32
N HIS A 174 12.48 -17.29 6.17
CA HIS A 174 11.26 -16.53 5.85
C HIS A 174 10.15 -16.78 6.87
N ALA A 175 9.82 -18.04 7.13
CA ALA A 175 8.72 -18.39 8.02
C ALA A 175 8.97 -17.97 9.49
N PRO A 176 10.14 -18.24 10.10
CA PRO A 176 10.45 -17.77 11.46
C PRO A 176 10.43 -16.24 11.58
N LEU A 177 11.08 -15.49 10.67
CA LEU A 177 11.10 -14.03 10.73
C LEU A 177 9.69 -13.43 10.57
N LYS A 178 8.85 -14.00 9.69
CA LYS A 178 7.47 -13.54 9.54
C LYS A 178 6.63 -13.84 10.78
N LYS A 179 6.86 -14.96 11.47
CA LYS A 179 6.25 -15.27 12.77
C LYS A 179 6.68 -14.30 13.87
N VAL A 180 7.93 -13.86 13.90
CA VAL A 180 8.40 -12.79 14.82
C VAL A 180 7.58 -11.51 14.62
N LEU A 181 7.32 -11.12 13.36
CA LEU A 181 6.50 -9.94 13.08
C LEU A 181 5.02 -10.14 13.46
N PHE A 182 4.45 -11.34 13.26
CA PHE A 182 3.10 -11.64 13.75
C PHE A 182 3.01 -11.56 15.28
N PHE A 183 4.02 -12.07 15.99
CA PHE A 183 4.11 -11.92 17.44
C PHE A 183 4.20 -10.44 17.85
N LEU A 184 5.08 -9.66 17.22
CA LEU A 184 5.22 -8.23 17.48
C LEU A 184 3.87 -7.51 17.41
N LEU A 185 3.13 -7.72 16.32
CA LEU A 185 1.83 -7.07 16.07
C LEU A 185 0.73 -7.51 17.07
N ALA A 186 0.79 -8.74 17.57
CA ALA A 186 -0.21 -9.27 18.50
C ALA A 186 0.09 -9.00 19.98
N SER A 187 1.38 -8.89 20.32
CA SER A 187 1.89 -8.88 21.71
C SER A 187 1.35 -7.70 22.52
N ARG A 188 1.24 -6.52 21.90
CA ARG A 188 0.75 -5.28 22.52
C ARG A 188 -0.53 -4.75 21.89
N ARG A 189 -1.40 -5.64 21.38
CA ARG A 189 -2.64 -5.26 20.68
C ARG A 189 -3.56 -4.29 21.44
N GLN A 190 -3.52 -4.29 22.78
CA GLN A 190 -4.33 -3.39 23.62
C GLN A 190 -3.81 -1.95 23.63
N GLU A 191 -2.54 -1.74 23.29
CA GLU A 191 -1.91 -0.41 23.25
C GLU A 191 -2.11 0.30 21.92
N ILE A 192 -2.50 -0.43 20.87
CA ILE A 192 -2.60 0.10 19.50
C ILE A 192 -3.55 1.29 19.41
N ILE A 193 -4.75 1.18 19.96
CA ILE A 193 -5.74 2.28 19.91
C ILE A 193 -5.34 3.41 20.88
N PRO A 194 -5.11 3.17 22.19
CA PRO A 194 -4.78 4.25 23.13
C PRO A 194 -3.56 5.07 22.72
N GLN A 195 -2.47 4.40 22.29
CA GLN A 195 -1.25 5.08 21.86
C GLN A 195 -1.51 5.91 20.59
N PHE A 196 -2.27 5.38 19.63
CA PHE A 196 -2.59 6.14 18.40
C PHE A 196 -3.34 7.42 18.73
N ARG A 197 -4.39 7.33 19.56
CA ARG A 197 -5.22 8.48 19.95
C ARG A 197 -4.41 9.55 20.69
N SER A 198 -3.51 9.12 21.58
CA SER A 198 -2.61 10.02 22.30
C SER A 198 -1.67 10.74 21.34
N THR A 199 -0.88 9.99 20.55
CA THR A 199 0.16 10.54 19.68
C THR A 199 -0.42 11.41 18.57
N TYR A 200 -1.45 10.94 17.87
CA TYR A 200 -2.10 11.73 16.81
C TYR A 200 -2.94 12.87 17.37
N GLY A 201 -3.41 12.77 18.61
CA GLY A 201 -4.03 13.90 19.27
C GLY A 201 -3.10 15.08 19.47
N SER A 202 -1.91 14.83 20.01
CA SER A 202 -0.88 15.86 20.11
C SER A 202 -0.43 16.39 18.73
N LEU A 203 -0.41 15.54 17.69
CA LEU A 203 -0.15 16.02 16.33
C LEU A 203 -1.19 17.05 15.88
N PHE A 204 -2.48 16.76 16.06
CA PHE A 204 -3.55 17.66 15.63
C PHE A 204 -3.59 18.97 16.44
N GLU A 205 -3.31 18.92 17.74
CA GLU A 205 -3.12 20.12 18.58
C GLU A 205 -2.00 21.01 18.03
N ASN A 206 -0.85 20.41 17.68
CA ASN A 206 0.27 21.15 17.08
C ASN A 206 -0.08 21.74 15.70
N LEU A 207 -0.86 21.03 14.88
CA LEU A 207 -1.32 21.55 13.59
C LEU A 207 -2.26 22.75 13.76
N GLU A 208 -3.15 22.73 14.75
CA GLU A 208 -4.00 23.87 15.08
C GLU A 208 -3.18 25.09 15.48
N GLU A 209 -2.16 24.91 16.32
CA GLU A 209 -1.27 25.99 16.71
C GLU A 209 -0.50 26.58 15.52
N GLU A 210 0.04 25.73 14.65
CA GLU A 210 0.76 26.19 13.48
C GLU A 210 -0.16 26.90 12.49
N LEU A 211 -1.37 26.37 12.28
CA LEU A 211 -2.39 26.96 11.44
C LEU A 211 -2.79 28.35 11.95
N ALA A 212 -3.01 28.50 13.25
CA ALA A 212 -3.33 29.79 13.87
C ALA A 212 -2.18 30.81 13.73
N LYS A 213 -0.92 30.36 13.78
CA LYS A 213 0.27 31.22 13.67
C LYS A 213 0.60 31.61 12.22
N LYS A 214 0.38 30.72 11.25
CA LYS A 214 0.92 30.86 9.87
C LYS A 214 -0.14 30.86 8.77
N GLY A 215 -1.41 30.61 9.10
CA GLY A 215 -2.50 30.44 8.14
C GLY A 215 -2.45 29.13 7.34
N LYS A 216 -1.43 28.28 7.56
CA LYS A 216 -1.29 26.93 7.01
C LYS A 216 -0.35 26.10 7.88
N ALA A 217 -0.57 24.79 7.94
CA ALA A 217 0.27 23.84 8.67
C ALA A 217 0.72 22.69 7.77
N ASP A 218 2.00 22.30 7.84
CA ASP A 218 2.51 21.15 7.09
C ASP A 218 2.09 19.85 7.80
N PHE A 219 1.48 18.91 7.08
CA PHE A 219 1.11 17.62 7.67
C PHE A 219 2.30 16.64 7.69
N GLY A 220 3.18 16.70 6.68
CA GLY A 220 4.18 15.67 6.43
C GLY A 220 5.22 15.53 7.54
N GLY A 221 5.90 16.63 7.91
CA GLY A 221 6.93 16.61 8.96
C GLY A 221 6.39 16.15 10.32
N PRO A 222 5.32 16.76 10.84
CA PRO A 222 4.68 16.32 12.08
C PRO A 222 4.19 14.86 12.03
N ASN A 223 3.61 14.43 10.91
CA ASN A 223 3.18 13.04 10.71
C ASN A 223 4.34 12.05 10.81
N ASP A 224 5.50 12.36 10.23
CA ASP A 224 6.65 11.46 10.34
C ASP A 224 7.08 11.28 11.81
N LEU A 225 7.16 12.37 12.58
CA LEU A 225 7.51 12.28 14.01
C LEU A 225 6.47 11.47 14.78
N ALA A 226 5.19 11.81 14.63
CA ALA A 226 4.08 11.10 15.27
C ALA A 226 4.02 9.62 14.87
N ALA A 227 4.31 9.29 13.61
CA ALA A 227 4.34 7.91 13.15
C ALA A 227 5.41 7.09 13.86
N PHE A 228 6.64 7.60 14.00
CA PHE A 228 7.69 6.87 14.70
C PHE A 228 7.43 6.78 16.20
N ASP A 229 7.00 7.87 16.84
CA ASP A 229 6.64 7.88 18.27
C ASP A 229 5.51 6.89 18.57
N TYR A 230 4.49 6.85 17.71
CA TYR A 230 3.41 5.89 17.81
C TYR A 230 3.90 4.44 17.69
N LEU A 231 4.72 4.14 16.67
CA LEU A 231 5.24 2.78 16.47
C LEU A 231 6.10 2.32 17.66
N ALA A 232 6.95 3.21 18.18
CA ALA A 232 7.76 2.95 19.37
C ALA A 232 6.90 2.68 20.62
N GLY A 233 5.93 3.57 20.90
CA GLY A 233 5.06 3.46 22.06
C GLY A 233 4.11 2.24 21.99
N ALA A 234 3.48 2.04 20.84
CA ALA A 234 2.51 0.97 20.64
C ALA A 234 3.15 -0.42 20.61
N LEU A 235 4.25 -0.59 19.86
CA LEU A 235 4.83 -1.92 19.60
C LEU A 235 5.94 -2.30 20.57
N PHE A 236 6.58 -1.33 21.23
CA PHE A 236 7.69 -1.59 22.16
C PHE A 236 7.46 -1.01 23.56
N GLY A 237 6.47 -0.11 23.73
CA GLY A 237 6.23 0.53 25.02
C GLY A 237 7.30 1.56 25.39
N VAL A 238 7.97 2.14 24.39
CA VAL A 238 9.09 3.07 24.58
C VAL A 238 8.77 4.41 23.96
N ASN A 239 9.03 5.49 24.69
CA ASN A 239 8.99 6.85 24.17
C ASN A 239 10.37 7.21 23.58
N PRO A 240 10.52 7.40 22.25
CA PRO A 240 11.82 7.70 21.64
C PRO A 240 12.49 8.95 22.21
N ALA A 241 11.71 9.94 22.65
CA ALA A 241 12.21 11.18 23.24
C ALA A 241 13.00 10.96 24.55
N GLU A 242 12.76 9.84 25.24
CA GLU A 242 13.45 9.45 26.48
C GLU A 242 14.67 8.55 26.23
N THR A 243 14.99 8.28 24.95
CA THR A 243 16.14 7.46 24.54
C THR A 243 17.22 8.31 23.88
N LYS A 244 18.38 7.70 23.59
CA LYS A 244 19.46 8.31 22.81
C LYS A 244 19.05 8.67 21.37
N LEU A 245 17.94 8.09 20.88
CA LEU A 245 17.42 8.38 19.55
C LEU A 245 16.71 9.75 19.51
N GLY A 246 16.09 10.16 20.62
CA GLY A 246 15.38 11.43 20.74
C GLY A 246 14.34 11.60 19.63
N ARG A 247 14.36 12.76 18.98
CA ARG A 247 13.49 13.10 17.84
C ARG A 247 14.15 12.92 16.47
N ASP A 248 15.32 12.28 16.41
CA ASP A 248 16.10 12.18 15.18
C ASP A 248 15.58 11.09 14.21
N ALA A 249 14.76 10.15 14.70
CA ALA A 249 14.38 8.95 13.95
C ALA A 249 13.86 9.24 12.54
N PRO A 250 12.91 10.18 12.29
CA PRO A 250 12.44 10.48 10.95
C PRO A 250 13.55 10.86 9.96
N LYS A 251 14.52 11.66 10.41
CA LYS A 251 15.65 12.12 9.59
C LYS A 251 16.61 10.97 9.27
N LEU A 252 16.95 10.17 10.27
CA LEU A 252 17.84 9.01 10.11
C LEU A 252 17.23 7.98 9.15
N ILE A 253 15.94 7.67 9.34
CA ILE A 253 15.19 6.72 8.52
C ILE A 253 15.08 7.24 7.08
N SER A 254 14.71 8.51 6.88
CA SER A 254 14.56 9.08 5.54
C SER A 254 15.88 9.08 4.76
N LYS A 255 17.00 9.40 5.42
CA LYS A 255 18.33 9.30 4.81
C LYS A 255 18.66 7.84 4.46
N TRP A 256 18.42 6.90 5.37
CA TRP A 256 18.68 5.47 5.10
C TRP A 256 17.80 4.89 3.99
N ILE A 257 16.52 5.27 3.92
CA ILE A 257 15.62 4.89 2.81
C ILE A 257 16.14 5.43 1.49
N LEU A 258 16.64 6.68 1.42
CA LEU A 258 17.24 7.24 0.20
C LEU A 258 18.44 6.41 -0.29
N PHE A 259 19.26 5.86 0.62
CA PHE A 259 20.38 5.00 0.25
C PHE A 259 19.93 3.63 -0.30
N ASN A 260 18.77 3.15 0.12
CA ASN A 260 18.18 1.92 -0.42
C ASN A 260 17.46 2.17 -1.76
N LEU A 261 16.66 3.24 -1.83
CA LEU A 261 15.69 3.48 -2.90
C LEU A 261 16.06 4.59 -3.87
N GLY A 262 17.18 5.29 -3.70
CA GLY A 262 17.65 6.34 -4.60
C GLY A 262 17.52 5.99 -6.09
N PRO A 263 17.88 4.77 -6.54
CA PRO A 263 17.70 4.35 -7.92
C PRO A 263 16.26 4.34 -8.46
N LEU A 264 15.25 4.38 -7.57
CA LEU A 264 13.82 4.35 -7.90
C LEU A 264 13.10 5.67 -7.60
N LEU A 265 13.78 6.65 -7.02
CA LEU A 265 13.18 7.90 -6.53
C LEU A 265 13.65 9.10 -7.35
N THR A 266 12.77 10.09 -7.46
CA THR A 266 13.09 11.43 -7.97
C THR A 266 13.03 12.43 -6.82
N LEU A 267 14.09 13.20 -6.61
CA LEU A 267 14.16 14.26 -5.61
C LEU A 267 13.75 15.63 -6.17
N GLY A 268 13.52 15.73 -7.47
CA GLY A 268 13.20 16.98 -8.16
C GLY A 268 14.43 17.80 -8.54
N LEU A 269 15.60 17.16 -8.60
CA LEU A 269 16.83 17.78 -9.09
C LEU A 269 16.81 17.89 -10.62
N PRO A 270 17.67 18.74 -11.23
CA PRO A 270 17.83 18.75 -12.68
C PRO A 270 18.11 17.34 -13.23
N PRO A 271 17.42 16.88 -14.30
CA PRO A 271 17.42 15.46 -14.70
C PRO A 271 18.80 14.84 -14.87
N TYR A 272 19.74 15.55 -15.50
CA TYR A 272 21.11 15.05 -15.71
C TYR A 272 21.90 14.87 -14.40
N LEU A 273 21.65 15.75 -13.42
CA LEU A 273 22.29 15.66 -12.11
C LEU A 273 21.68 14.51 -11.30
N GLU A 274 20.36 14.39 -11.36
CA GLU A 274 19.63 13.34 -10.66
C GLU A 274 19.95 11.95 -11.20
N ASP A 275 19.93 11.78 -12.53
CA ASP A 275 20.21 10.50 -13.19
C ASP A 275 21.65 10.02 -12.94
N LEU A 276 22.62 10.95 -12.91
CA LEU A 276 24.00 10.65 -12.57
C LEU A 276 24.16 10.23 -11.10
N LEU A 277 23.58 11.00 -10.18
CA LEU A 277 23.78 10.80 -8.74
C LEU A 277 22.99 9.63 -8.15
N LEU A 278 21.77 9.41 -8.63
CA LEU A 278 20.83 8.46 -8.01
C LEU A 278 20.54 7.25 -8.88
N HIS A 279 20.46 7.40 -10.20
CA HIS A 279 19.94 6.33 -11.07
C HIS A 279 21.04 5.54 -11.78
N SER A 280 22.26 6.09 -11.87
CA SER A 280 23.40 5.44 -12.52
C SER A 280 24.31 4.69 -11.55
N PHE A 281 24.39 5.10 -10.29
CA PHE A 281 25.24 4.46 -9.29
C PHE A 281 24.53 4.30 -7.95
N ARG A 282 24.95 3.28 -7.18
CA ARG A 282 24.46 3.08 -5.81
C ARG A 282 25.18 4.03 -4.87
N LEU A 283 24.43 4.67 -3.98
CA LEU A 283 25.02 5.50 -2.93
C LEU A 283 25.87 4.63 -1.97
N PRO A 284 27.09 5.06 -1.58
CA PRO A 284 27.98 4.23 -0.75
C PRO A 284 27.42 3.97 0.66
N PRO A 285 27.16 2.71 1.08
CA PRO A 285 26.56 2.40 2.38
C PRO A 285 27.32 2.98 3.58
N ALA A 286 28.63 3.16 3.47
CA ALA A 286 29.48 3.76 4.50
C ALA A 286 28.99 5.16 4.96
N LEU A 287 28.37 5.95 4.08
CA LEU A 287 27.92 7.33 4.40
C LEU A 287 26.64 7.39 5.26
N VAL A 288 25.99 6.25 5.49
CA VAL A 288 24.79 6.14 6.35
C VAL A 288 24.96 5.11 7.47
N LYS A 289 26.13 4.47 7.58
CA LYS A 289 26.39 3.43 8.59
C LYS A 289 26.22 3.92 10.03
N SER A 290 26.70 5.11 10.36
CA SER A 290 26.55 5.69 11.71
C SER A 290 25.08 5.92 12.08
N ASP A 291 24.29 6.39 11.11
CA ASP A 291 22.87 6.68 11.30
C ASP A 291 22.08 5.39 11.47
N TYR A 292 22.39 4.38 10.65
CA TYR A 292 21.81 3.04 10.76
C TYR A 292 22.14 2.37 12.11
N ASN A 293 23.37 2.50 12.59
CA ASN A 293 23.77 1.96 13.88
C ASN A 293 22.98 2.58 15.04
N ARG A 294 22.65 3.88 14.99
CA ARG A 294 21.77 4.52 15.99
C ARG A 294 20.37 3.91 15.98
N LEU A 295 19.82 3.61 14.81
CA LEU A 295 18.53 2.93 14.69
C LEU A 295 18.61 1.51 15.26
N ALA A 296 19.62 0.72 14.86
CA ALA A 296 19.80 -0.64 15.36
C ALA A 296 19.98 -0.69 16.88
N GLU A 297 20.72 0.26 17.47
CA GLU A 297 20.90 0.36 18.92
C GLU A 297 19.57 0.62 19.66
N PHE A 298 18.72 1.49 19.12
CA PHE A 298 17.38 1.72 19.69
C PHE A 298 16.57 0.42 19.77
N PHE A 299 16.55 -0.40 18.70
CA PHE A 299 15.81 -1.68 18.74
C PHE A 299 16.48 -2.72 19.63
N ARG A 300 17.81 -2.72 19.71
CA ARG A 300 18.56 -3.57 20.65
C ARG A 300 18.16 -3.29 22.10
N GLU A 301 18.02 -2.02 22.47
CA GLU A 301 17.63 -1.60 23.83
C GLU A 301 16.11 -1.75 24.08
N SER A 302 15.27 -1.65 23.04
CA SER A 302 13.81 -1.50 23.19
C SER A 302 12.99 -2.76 22.90
N ALA A 303 13.53 -3.75 22.17
CA ALA A 303 12.74 -4.85 21.62
C ALA A 303 12.82 -6.18 22.40
N GLY A 304 13.24 -6.17 23.68
CA GLY A 304 13.52 -7.36 24.50
C GLY A 304 12.55 -8.54 24.30
N PRO A 305 11.24 -8.39 24.57
CA PRO A 305 10.27 -9.49 24.42
C PRO A 305 10.18 -10.08 23.00
N VAL A 306 10.44 -9.27 21.98
CA VAL A 306 10.40 -9.68 20.57
C VAL A 306 11.70 -10.39 20.18
N LEU A 307 12.82 -9.97 20.75
CA LEU A 307 14.11 -10.65 20.60
C LEU A 307 14.10 -12.02 21.29
N ASP A 308 13.42 -12.15 22.44
CA ASP A 308 13.21 -13.43 23.12
C ASP A 308 12.39 -14.40 22.26
N GLU A 309 11.32 -13.90 21.63
CA GLU A 309 10.53 -14.70 20.67
C GLU A 309 11.34 -15.09 19.43
N ALA A 310 12.17 -14.17 18.92
CA ALA A 310 13.06 -14.47 17.79
C ALA A 310 14.04 -15.61 18.12
N ASN A 311 14.67 -15.54 19.30
CA ASN A 311 15.55 -16.60 19.80
C ASN A 311 14.80 -17.94 19.92
N ARG A 312 13.57 -17.94 20.45
CA ARG A 312 12.73 -19.14 20.55
C ARG A 312 12.41 -19.75 19.18
N LEU A 313 12.30 -18.92 18.14
CA LEU A 313 12.06 -19.33 16.76
C LEU A 313 13.36 -19.65 15.99
N GLY A 314 14.52 -19.66 16.66
CA GLY A 314 15.81 -20.00 16.05
C GLY A 314 16.47 -18.87 15.26
N ILE A 315 16.03 -17.63 15.45
CA ILE A 315 16.64 -16.44 14.85
C ILE A 315 17.57 -15.80 15.87
N SER A 316 18.81 -15.51 15.45
CA SER A 316 19.77 -14.81 16.32
C SER A 316 19.29 -13.40 16.68
N GLN A 317 19.65 -12.91 17.86
CA GLN A 317 19.30 -11.53 18.26
C GLN A 317 19.79 -10.49 17.24
N ASP A 318 20.99 -10.67 16.68
CA ASP A 318 21.57 -9.72 15.72
C ASP A 318 20.74 -9.67 14.42
N GLU A 319 20.39 -10.84 13.86
CA GLU A 319 19.51 -10.92 12.69
C GLU A 319 18.10 -10.38 12.99
N ALA A 320 17.57 -10.64 14.18
CA ALA A 320 16.26 -10.15 14.62
C ALA A 320 16.25 -8.61 14.68
N ILE A 321 17.28 -7.98 15.25
CA ILE A 321 17.41 -6.52 15.33
C ILE A 321 17.35 -5.89 13.94
N HIS A 322 18.12 -6.42 12.98
CA HIS A 322 18.15 -5.86 11.62
C HIS A 322 16.83 -6.06 10.86
N ASN A 323 16.12 -7.17 11.11
CA ASN A 323 14.77 -7.37 10.60
C ASN A 323 13.74 -6.44 11.25
N LEU A 324 13.87 -6.12 12.54
CA LEU A 324 13.01 -5.15 13.23
C LEU A 324 13.24 -3.73 12.73
N VAL A 325 14.51 -3.32 12.55
CA VAL A 325 14.84 -2.03 11.91
C VAL A 325 14.14 -1.95 10.55
N PHE A 326 14.25 -3.00 9.72
CA PHE A 326 13.63 -2.97 8.40
C PHE A 326 12.08 -2.97 8.47
N ALA A 327 11.48 -3.81 9.31
CA ALA A 327 10.02 -3.89 9.44
C ALA A 327 9.41 -2.58 9.95
N ILE A 328 10.04 -1.93 10.92
CA ILE A 328 9.50 -0.71 11.53
C ILE A 328 9.87 0.53 10.71
N CYS A 329 11.13 0.70 10.34
CA CYS A 329 11.60 1.91 9.65
C CYS A 329 11.30 1.89 8.15
N PHE A 330 11.46 0.75 7.48
CA PHE A 330 11.24 0.65 6.03
C PHE A 330 9.79 0.32 5.71
N ASN A 331 9.30 -0.83 6.17
CA ASN A 331 7.97 -1.31 5.76
C ASN A 331 6.85 -0.46 6.37
N THR A 332 6.91 -0.20 7.68
CA THR A 332 5.82 0.47 8.40
C THR A 332 5.93 1.98 8.29
N PHE A 333 6.98 2.61 8.85
CA PHE A 333 7.17 4.06 8.79
C PHE A 333 7.19 4.58 7.34
N GLY A 334 7.94 3.94 6.45
CA GLY A 334 7.96 4.30 5.02
C GLY A 334 6.57 4.19 4.37
N GLY A 335 5.79 3.16 4.74
CA GLY A 335 4.40 3.01 4.31
C GLY A 335 3.49 4.14 4.82
N LEU A 336 3.59 4.51 6.11
CA LEU A 336 2.79 5.57 6.71
C LEU A 336 3.13 6.96 6.18
N LYS A 337 4.41 7.20 5.90
CA LYS A 337 4.91 8.42 5.23
C LYS A 337 4.23 8.67 3.88
N PHE A 338 3.77 7.60 3.21
CA PHE A 338 3.02 7.71 1.96
C PHE A 338 1.51 7.69 2.19
N LEU A 339 1.02 6.69 2.94
CA LEU A 339 -0.41 6.41 3.11
C LEU A 339 -1.15 7.55 3.81
N PHE A 340 -0.61 8.09 4.90
CA PHE A 340 -1.34 9.05 5.72
C PHE A 340 -1.54 10.39 5.00
N PRO A 341 -0.50 11.01 4.40
CA PRO A 341 -0.70 12.19 3.57
C PRO A 341 -1.66 11.93 2.39
N ASN A 342 -1.59 10.77 1.74
CA ASN A 342 -2.50 10.45 0.63
C ASN A 342 -3.95 10.22 1.06
N LEU A 343 -4.17 9.70 2.25
CA LEU A 343 -5.51 9.55 2.83
C LEU A 343 -6.11 10.92 3.15
N ILE A 344 -5.35 11.81 3.82
CA ILE A 344 -5.75 13.20 4.06
C ILE A 344 -6.01 13.94 2.74
N LYS A 345 -5.14 13.74 1.73
CA LYS A 345 -5.32 14.30 0.38
C LYS A 345 -6.65 13.89 -0.25
N SER A 346 -6.93 12.58 -0.27
CA SER A 346 -8.10 12.04 -0.96
C SER A 346 -9.39 12.47 -0.28
N ILE A 347 -9.43 12.41 1.06
CA ILE A 347 -10.57 12.88 1.85
C ILE A 347 -10.74 14.39 1.71
N GLY A 348 -9.66 15.17 1.79
CA GLY A 348 -9.70 16.63 1.63
C GLY A 348 -10.28 17.05 0.28
N ARG A 349 -9.85 16.39 -0.81
CA ARG A 349 -10.37 16.63 -2.17
C ARG A 349 -11.84 16.22 -2.36
N ALA A 350 -12.33 15.24 -1.60
CA ALA A 350 -13.73 14.83 -1.65
C ALA A 350 -14.69 15.85 -1.03
N GLY A 351 -14.18 16.79 -0.22
CA GLY A 351 -14.90 17.98 0.22
C GLY A 351 -15.90 17.78 1.35
N GLY A 352 -16.52 18.90 1.76
CA GLY A 352 -17.30 19.02 2.99
C GLY A 352 -18.51 18.08 3.11
N ILE A 353 -19.10 17.64 2.00
CA ILE A 353 -20.23 16.68 2.03
C ILE A 353 -19.76 15.33 2.58
N LEU A 354 -18.60 14.82 2.12
CA LEU A 354 -18.04 13.59 2.68
C LEU A 354 -17.63 13.79 4.14
N HIS A 355 -17.00 14.93 4.44
CA HIS A 355 -16.55 15.26 5.80
C HIS A 355 -17.69 15.21 6.80
N GLY A 356 -18.82 15.84 6.49
CA GLY A 356 -20.02 15.80 7.34
C GLY A 356 -20.56 14.39 7.56
N LYS A 357 -20.59 13.55 6.52
CA LYS A 357 -21.03 12.14 6.63
C LYS A 357 -20.11 11.33 7.53
N LEU A 358 -18.79 11.47 7.36
CA LEU A 358 -17.80 10.78 8.19
C LEU A 358 -17.89 11.24 9.65
N ALA A 359 -17.95 12.56 9.89
CA ALA A 359 -18.14 13.11 11.23
C ALA A 359 -19.41 12.56 11.91
N GLN A 360 -20.53 12.53 11.20
CA GLN A 360 -21.78 12.00 11.73
C GLN A 360 -21.69 10.50 12.07
N GLU A 361 -21.16 9.69 11.15
CA GLU A 361 -20.98 8.24 11.34
C GLU A 361 -20.08 7.96 12.54
N ILE A 362 -18.88 8.53 12.55
CA ILE A 362 -17.84 8.25 13.55
C ILE A 362 -18.30 8.69 14.94
N ARG A 363 -18.82 9.91 15.08
CA ARG A 363 -19.26 10.42 16.38
C ARG A 363 -20.46 9.64 16.91
N SER A 364 -21.37 9.20 16.03
CA SER A 364 -22.50 8.37 16.44
C SER A 364 -22.04 7.00 16.93
N ALA A 365 -21.18 6.32 16.16
CA ALA A 365 -20.64 5.02 16.54
C ALA A 365 -19.87 5.07 17.88
N VAL A 366 -19.08 6.13 18.11
CA VAL A 366 -18.34 6.31 19.37
C VAL A 366 -19.27 6.62 20.53
N ARG A 367 -20.28 7.48 20.35
CA ARG A 367 -21.29 7.76 21.38
C ARG A 367 -22.05 6.48 21.78
N ASP A 368 -22.48 5.71 20.79
CA ASP A 368 -23.22 4.46 21.01
C ASP A 368 -22.35 3.37 21.64
N SER A 369 -21.02 3.52 21.56
CA SER A 369 -20.00 2.70 22.24
C SER A 369 -19.56 3.29 23.60
N GLY A 370 -20.36 4.15 24.21
CA GLY A 370 -20.07 4.72 25.53
C GLY A 370 -18.97 5.79 25.54
N GLY A 371 -18.74 6.46 24.41
CA GLY A 371 -17.72 7.51 24.28
C GLY A 371 -16.30 6.99 24.04
N VAL A 372 -16.13 5.68 23.83
CA VAL A 372 -14.83 5.04 23.66
C VAL A 372 -14.65 4.54 22.23
N VAL A 373 -13.52 4.88 21.60
CA VAL A 373 -13.11 4.30 20.32
C VAL A 373 -12.67 2.86 20.56
N THR A 374 -13.37 1.90 19.95
CA THR A 374 -13.06 0.47 20.05
C THR A 374 -12.98 -0.16 18.67
N MET A 375 -12.27 -1.28 18.56
CA MET A 375 -12.23 -2.07 17.33
C MET A 375 -13.64 -2.46 16.87
N ARG A 376 -14.51 -2.88 17.81
CA ARG A 376 -15.91 -3.20 17.53
C ARG A 376 -16.64 -2.03 16.87
N ALA A 377 -16.55 -0.83 17.46
CA ALA A 377 -17.22 0.35 16.92
C ALA A 377 -16.78 0.65 15.48
N ILE A 378 -15.48 0.55 15.20
CA ILE A 378 -14.91 0.77 13.87
C ILE A 378 -15.40 -0.29 12.88
N GLU A 379 -15.39 -1.56 13.26
CA GLU A 379 -15.72 -2.65 12.32
C GLU A 379 -17.20 -2.81 12.05
N GLU A 380 -18.05 -2.65 13.08
CA GLU A 380 -19.49 -2.92 13.01
C GLU A 380 -20.31 -1.68 12.68
N SER A 381 -19.85 -0.48 13.05
CA SER A 381 -20.67 0.75 13.02
C SER A 381 -20.10 1.89 12.18
N MET A 382 -18.97 1.68 11.47
CA MET A 382 -18.37 2.72 10.60
C MET A 382 -18.13 2.25 9.14
N PRO A 383 -19.17 1.78 8.42
CA PRO A 383 -19.02 1.24 7.06
C PRO A 383 -18.43 2.25 6.06
N LEU A 384 -18.80 3.53 6.13
CA LEU A 384 -18.27 4.57 5.23
C LEU A 384 -16.78 4.83 5.52
N THR A 385 -16.40 4.90 6.80
CA THR A 385 -15.00 5.06 7.22
C THR A 385 -14.13 3.91 6.71
N LYS A 386 -14.61 2.66 6.81
CA LYS A 386 -13.92 1.48 6.26
C LYS A 386 -13.77 1.59 4.75
N SER A 387 -14.85 1.96 4.05
CA SER A 387 -14.86 2.12 2.60
C SER A 387 -13.90 3.21 2.11
N VAL A 388 -13.85 4.36 2.78
CA VAL A 388 -12.93 5.47 2.46
C VAL A 388 -11.47 5.04 2.54
N VAL A 389 -11.09 4.28 3.58
CA VAL A 389 -9.73 3.74 3.70
C VAL A 389 -9.42 2.77 2.57
N TYR A 390 -10.34 1.88 2.24
CA TYR A 390 -10.14 0.96 1.11
C TYR A 390 -10.08 1.67 -0.23
N GLU A 391 -10.87 2.73 -0.43
CA GLU A 391 -10.83 3.52 -1.66
C GLU A 391 -9.52 4.28 -1.81
N ALA A 392 -8.94 4.79 -0.70
CA ALA A 392 -7.63 5.40 -0.73
C ALA A 392 -6.53 4.38 -1.11
N LEU A 393 -6.58 3.19 -0.53
CA LEU A 393 -5.65 2.09 -0.83
C LEU A 393 -5.81 1.55 -2.25
N ARG A 394 -7.03 1.55 -2.80
CA ARG A 394 -7.32 1.16 -4.18
C ARG A 394 -6.83 2.21 -5.17
N ILE A 395 -7.19 3.49 -4.98
CA ILE A 395 -6.93 4.53 -5.97
C ILE A 395 -5.45 4.94 -6.00
N GLU A 396 -4.76 4.84 -4.87
CA GLU A 396 -3.35 5.21 -4.79
C GLU A 396 -2.59 4.28 -3.84
N PRO A 397 -2.30 3.05 -4.29
CA PRO A 397 -1.59 2.07 -3.48
C PRO A 397 -0.21 2.60 -3.05
N PRO A 398 0.16 2.49 -1.75
CA PRO A 398 1.41 3.05 -1.24
C PRO A 398 2.68 2.51 -1.90
N VAL A 399 2.65 1.24 -2.30
CA VAL A 399 3.73 0.59 -3.04
C VAL A 399 3.17 0.13 -4.38
N ALA A 400 3.46 0.90 -5.42
CA ALA A 400 2.83 0.71 -6.73
C ALA A 400 3.43 -0.42 -7.58
N MET A 401 4.54 -1.01 -7.17
CA MET A 401 5.33 -1.94 -7.99
C MET A 401 5.50 -3.29 -7.32
N GLN A 402 5.16 -4.36 -8.03
CA GLN A 402 5.32 -5.73 -7.57
C GLN A 402 6.05 -6.54 -8.64
N TYR A 403 6.94 -7.41 -8.19
CA TYR A 403 7.77 -8.24 -9.08
C TYR A 403 7.66 -9.71 -8.69
N GLY A 404 7.88 -10.60 -9.65
CA GLY A 404 7.92 -12.04 -9.45
C GLY A 404 8.68 -12.70 -10.59
N ARG A 405 9.56 -13.65 -10.30
CA ARG A 405 10.27 -14.37 -11.36
C ARG A 405 9.55 -15.67 -11.67
N ALA A 406 9.18 -15.92 -12.92
CA ALA A 406 8.49 -17.14 -13.30
C ALA A 406 9.31 -18.40 -12.91
N LYS A 407 8.71 -19.33 -12.16
CA LYS A 407 9.37 -20.58 -11.74
C LYS A 407 9.39 -21.63 -12.85
N HIS A 408 8.41 -21.61 -13.74
CA HIS A 408 8.26 -22.52 -14.86
C HIS A 408 7.57 -21.81 -16.03
N ASP A 409 7.59 -22.44 -17.20
CA ASP A 409 6.83 -21.97 -18.36
C ASP A 409 5.32 -21.96 -18.04
N MET A 410 4.64 -20.86 -18.32
CA MET A 410 3.22 -20.69 -18.01
C MET A 410 2.50 -19.83 -19.04
N VAL A 411 1.17 -19.87 -19.03
CA VAL A 411 0.32 -18.94 -19.79
C VAL A 411 -0.35 -17.97 -18.81
N ILE A 412 -0.04 -16.68 -18.94
CA ILE A 412 -0.70 -15.62 -18.18
C ILE A 412 -1.90 -15.10 -18.97
N GLN A 413 -3.06 -15.04 -18.34
CA GLN A 413 -4.28 -14.50 -18.95
C GLN A 413 -4.45 -13.02 -18.59
N SER A 414 -4.65 -12.20 -19.61
CA SER A 414 -5.30 -10.89 -19.48
C SER A 414 -6.80 -11.04 -19.73
N HIS A 415 -7.54 -9.93 -19.76
CA HIS A 415 -8.95 -9.98 -20.13
C HIS A 415 -9.25 -10.50 -21.55
N ASP A 416 -8.34 -10.28 -22.52
CA ASP A 416 -8.63 -10.52 -23.94
C ASP A 416 -7.77 -11.62 -24.59
N ALA A 417 -6.68 -12.03 -23.94
CA ALA A 417 -5.68 -12.94 -24.52
C ALA A 417 -4.86 -13.66 -23.45
N GLY A 418 -4.35 -14.84 -23.81
CA GLY A 418 -3.33 -15.57 -23.07
C GLY A 418 -1.93 -15.31 -23.65
N TYR A 419 -0.92 -15.29 -22.78
CA TYR A 419 0.46 -14.98 -23.14
C TYR A 419 1.42 -16.00 -22.54
N GLU A 420 2.25 -16.62 -23.40
CA GLU A 420 3.29 -17.54 -22.95
C GLU A 420 4.46 -16.78 -22.31
N VAL A 421 4.81 -17.17 -21.09
CA VAL A 421 5.96 -16.71 -20.32
C VAL A 421 6.88 -17.90 -20.06
N LYS A 422 8.18 -17.68 -20.19
CA LYS A 422 9.21 -18.69 -19.95
C LYS A 422 9.75 -18.65 -18.53
N ALA A 423 10.15 -19.80 -18.01
CA ALA A 423 10.85 -19.90 -16.74
C ALA A 423 12.02 -18.92 -16.66
N GLY A 424 12.15 -18.22 -15.54
CA GLY A 424 13.19 -17.23 -15.30
C GLY A 424 12.88 -15.81 -15.78
N GLU A 425 11.86 -15.59 -16.61
CA GLU A 425 11.43 -14.25 -17.00
C GLU A 425 10.92 -13.46 -15.77
N MET A 426 11.30 -12.17 -15.70
CA MET A 426 10.86 -11.28 -14.64
C MET A 426 9.48 -10.71 -14.99
N LEU A 427 8.48 -11.02 -14.17
CA LEU A 427 7.17 -10.40 -14.20
C LEU A 427 7.18 -9.14 -13.34
N PHE A 428 6.47 -8.13 -13.81
CA PHE A 428 6.32 -6.85 -13.15
C PHE A 428 4.86 -6.42 -13.21
N GLY A 429 4.33 -5.88 -12.12
CA GLY A 429 2.99 -5.29 -12.08
C GLY A 429 3.06 -3.84 -11.66
N TYR A 430 2.37 -2.98 -12.40
CA TYR A 430 2.07 -1.61 -11.98
C TYR A 430 0.67 -1.54 -11.36
N GLN A 431 0.61 -1.62 -10.04
CA GLN A 431 -0.62 -1.83 -9.28
C GLN A 431 -1.71 -0.77 -9.49
N PRO A 432 -1.42 0.53 -9.66
CA PRO A 432 -2.44 1.51 -9.96
C PRO A 432 -3.24 1.22 -11.24
N MET A 433 -2.67 0.55 -12.24
CA MET A 433 -3.44 0.14 -13.43
C MET A 433 -4.35 -1.06 -13.15
N ALA A 434 -3.88 -2.04 -12.37
CA ALA A 434 -4.70 -3.19 -11.98
C ALA A 434 -5.86 -2.80 -11.04
N THR A 435 -5.59 -1.91 -10.07
CA THR A 435 -6.57 -1.46 -9.08
C THR A 435 -7.50 -0.34 -9.59
N LYS A 436 -7.22 0.20 -10.78
CA LYS A 436 -8.10 1.12 -11.52
C LYS A 436 -8.53 0.54 -12.87
N ASP A 437 -8.59 -0.78 -12.97
CA ASP A 437 -9.06 -1.44 -14.17
C ASP A 437 -10.56 -1.15 -14.39
N PRO A 438 -10.94 -0.47 -15.50
CA PRO A 438 -12.34 -0.12 -15.76
C PRO A 438 -13.22 -1.33 -16.09
N ARG A 439 -12.64 -2.52 -16.31
CA ARG A 439 -13.41 -3.77 -16.45
C ARG A 439 -13.80 -4.38 -15.11
N VAL A 440 -13.20 -3.90 -14.02
CA VAL A 440 -13.49 -4.34 -12.65
C VAL A 440 -14.22 -3.26 -11.86
N PHE A 441 -13.76 -2.01 -11.96
CA PHE A 441 -14.32 -0.89 -11.20
C PHE A 441 -15.06 0.08 -12.11
N ASP A 442 -16.32 0.38 -11.79
CA ASP A 442 -17.01 1.54 -12.35
C ASP A 442 -16.28 2.83 -11.93
N ARG A 443 -16.25 3.85 -12.80
CA ARG A 443 -15.56 5.12 -12.48
C ARG A 443 -14.16 4.89 -11.90
N ALA A 444 -13.38 4.02 -12.53
CA ALA A 444 -12.18 3.43 -11.93
C ALA A 444 -11.10 4.46 -11.54
N GLU A 445 -11.06 5.60 -12.23
CA GLU A 445 -10.13 6.70 -11.98
C GLU A 445 -10.65 7.71 -10.95
N GLU A 446 -11.90 7.59 -10.49
CA GLU A 446 -12.51 8.47 -9.49
C GLU A 446 -12.38 7.90 -8.08
N PHE A 447 -12.20 8.78 -7.09
CA PHE A 447 -12.29 8.44 -5.67
C PHE A 447 -13.76 8.41 -5.26
N VAL A 448 -14.30 7.21 -5.08
CA VAL A 448 -15.70 6.96 -4.71
C VAL A 448 -15.76 6.50 -3.25
N PRO A 449 -16.09 7.41 -2.30
CA PRO A 449 -15.94 7.13 -0.85
C PRO A 449 -16.71 5.91 -0.35
N ASP A 450 -17.87 5.64 -0.93
CA ASP A 450 -18.81 4.58 -0.54
C ASP A 450 -18.71 3.33 -1.43
N ARG A 451 -17.68 3.21 -2.28
CA ARG A 451 -17.49 2.09 -3.21
C ARG A 451 -17.59 0.70 -2.57
N PHE A 452 -17.11 0.58 -1.33
CA PHE A 452 -17.03 -0.69 -0.61
C PHE A 452 -18.11 -0.82 0.49
N VAL A 453 -19.12 0.05 0.49
CA VAL A 453 -20.26 -0.05 1.41
C VAL A 453 -21.24 -1.11 0.90
N GLY A 454 -21.80 -1.90 1.82
CA GLY A 454 -22.76 -2.96 1.51
C GLY A 454 -22.13 -4.23 0.93
N GLU A 455 -22.96 -5.27 0.76
CA GLU A 455 -22.50 -6.61 0.36
C GLU A 455 -21.81 -6.61 -1.02
N GLU A 456 -22.41 -5.94 -2.01
CA GLU A 456 -21.84 -5.87 -3.37
C GLU A 456 -20.52 -5.10 -3.39
N GLY A 457 -20.42 -3.98 -2.66
CA GLY A 457 -19.18 -3.23 -2.53
C GLY A 457 -18.07 -4.08 -1.89
N GLN A 458 -18.39 -4.84 -0.84
CA GLN A 458 -17.41 -5.72 -0.18
C GLN A 458 -16.88 -6.84 -1.08
N LYS A 459 -17.67 -7.33 -2.06
CA LYS A 459 -17.18 -8.33 -3.05
C LYS A 459 -16.03 -7.78 -3.90
N LEU A 460 -15.91 -6.47 -4.06
CA LEU A 460 -14.81 -5.82 -4.78
C LEU A 460 -13.49 -5.79 -4.00
N LEU A 461 -13.48 -6.07 -2.69
CA LEU A 461 -12.26 -6.06 -1.88
C LEU A 461 -11.22 -7.09 -2.36
N LYS A 462 -11.63 -8.15 -3.05
CA LYS A 462 -10.69 -9.10 -3.68
C LYS A 462 -9.79 -8.45 -4.74
N TYR A 463 -10.17 -7.28 -5.25
CA TYR A 463 -9.38 -6.50 -6.22
C TYR A 463 -8.62 -5.33 -5.57
N VAL A 464 -8.74 -5.14 -4.25
CA VAL A 464 -7.90 -4.22 -3.49
C VAL A 464 -6.63 -4.97 -3.11
N MET A 465 -5.48 -4.57 -3.67
CA MET A 465 -4.27 -5.39 -3.67
C MET A 465 -3.04 -4.74 -2.99
N TRP A 466 -3.25 -3.63 -2.27
CA TRP A 466 -2.18 -2.80 -1.68
C TRP A 466 -1.15 -3.60 -0.85
N SER A 467 -1.58 -4.72 -0.27
CA SER A 467 -0.78 -5.58 0.61
C SER A 467 0.05 -6.64 -0.11
N ASN A 468 0.15 -6.59 -1.45
CA ASN A 468 0.72 -7.64 -2.30
C ASN A 468 -0.05 -8.98 -2.18
N GLY A 469 -1.37 -8.86 -2.18
CA GLY A 469 -2.37 -9.93 -2.18
C GLY A 469 -3.78 -9.33 -2.08
N PRO A 470 -4.84 -10.07 -2.43
CA PRO A 470 -6.22 -9.61 -2.24
C PRO A 470 -6.50 -9.22 -0.78
N GLU A 471 -7.23 -8.13 -0.55
CA GLU A 471 -7.58 -7.67 0.80
C GLU A 471 -8.39 -8.71 1.58
N THR A 472 -9.13 -9.56 0.86
CA THR A 472 -9.92 -10.68 1.41
C THR A 472 -9.08 -11.86 1.88
N GLU A 473 -7.78 -11.88 1.61
CA GLU A 473 -6.84 -12.94 2.04
C GLU A 473 -5.98 -12.49 3.24
N SER A 474 -5.37 -13.45 3.92
CA SER A 474 -4.53 -13.21 5.08
C SER A 474 -3.05 -13.45 4.78
N PRO A 475 -2.14 -12.65 5.36
CA PRO A 475 -0.71 -12.93 5.28
C PRO A 475 -0.39 -14.22 6.04
N THR A 476 0.33 -15.12 5.39
CA THR A 476 0.81 -16.40 5.97
C THR A 476 2.31 -16.54 5.80
N VAL A 477 2.90 -17.56 6.42
CA VAL A 477 4.32 -17.88 6.20
C VAL A 477 4.62 -18.44 4.82
N ASP A 478 3.60 -18.89 4.09
CA ASP A 478 3.70 -19.52 2.76
C ASP A 478 3.53 -18.51 1.61
N ASN A 479 3.11 -17.28 1.93
CA ASN A 479 2.91 -16.21 0.96
C ASN A 479 3.80 -14.98 1.24
N LYS A 480 3.77 -14.03 0.30
CA LYS A 480 4.51 -12.75 0.41
C LYS A 480 3.58 -11.55 0.59
N GLN A 481 2.37 -11.77 1.08
CA GLN A 481 1.48 -10.68 1.48
C GLN A 481 2.03 -9.98 2.72
N CYS A 482 1.79 -8.68 2.83
CA CYS A 482 2.25 -7.79 3.90
C CYS A 482 1.93 -8.37 5.28
N ALA A 483 2.96 -8.60 6.11
CA ALA A 483 2.78 -9.13 7.46
C ALA A 483 1.92 -8.21 8.36
N GLY A 484 1.91 -6.91 8.08
CA GLY A 484 1.15 -5.89 8.79
C GLY A 484 -0.19 -5.52 8.15
N LYS A 485 -0.78 -6.36 7.30
CA LYS A 485 -2.03 -6.03 6.56
C LYS A 485 -3.10 -5.41 7.47
N ASP A 486 -3.53 -6.16 8.48
CA ASP A 486 -4.64 -5.73 9.35
C ASP A 486 -4.24 -4.54 10.25
N PHE A 487 -2.97 -4.48 10.65
CA PHE A 487 -2.44 -3.35 11.43
C PHE A 487 -2.52 -2.05 10.65
N VAL A 488 -2.09 -2.03 9.39
CA VAL A 488 -2.12 -0.84 8.53
C VAL A 488 -3.55 -0.39 8.26
N VAL A 489 -4.45 -1.32 7.96
CA VAL A 489 -5.87 -1.00 7.74
C VAL A 489 -6.50 -0.38 8.99
N LEU A 490 -6.21 -0.94 10.17
CA LEU A 490 -6.68 -0.40 11.44
C LEU A 490 -6.17 1.03 11.69
N ILE A 491 -4.87 1.28 11.59
CA ILE A 491 -4.32 2.60 11.90
C ILE A 491 -4.70 3.66 10.85
N ALA A 492 -4.95 3.27 9.60
CA ALA A 492 -5.53 4.15 8.60
C ALA A 492 -6.97 4.54 8.96
N ARG A 493 -7.79 3.60 9.46
CA ARG A 493 -9.13 3.88 9.99
C ARG A 493 -9.05 4.80 11.21
N LEU A 494 -8.11 4.55 12.12
CA LEU A 494 -7.91 5.38 13.30
C LEU A 494 -7.52 6.82 12.94
N LEU A 495 -6.73 7.05 11.88
CA LEU A 495 -6.45 8.40 11.41
C LEU A 495 -7.74 9.13 11.02
N VAL A 496 -8.62 8.48 10.24
CA VAL A 496 -9.91 9.07 9.83
C VAL A 496 -10.80 9.34 11.05
N VAL A 497 -10.85 8.39 11.99
CA VAL A 497 -11.58 8.54 13.25
C VAL A 497 -11.08 9.75 14.05
N GLU A 498 -9.77 9.86 14.25
CA GLU A 498 -9.17 10.95 15.03
C GLU A 498 -9.34 12.33 14.37
N VAL A 499 -9.37 12.40 13.03
CA VAL A 499 -9.70 13.63 12.31
C VAL A 499 -11.16 14.03 12.58
N PHE A 500 -12.12 13.14 12.34
CA PHE A 500 -13.53 13.51 12.34
C PHE A 500 -14.21 13.47 13.72
N LEU A 501 -13.55 12.92 14.74
CA LEU A 501 -13.87 13.21 16.13
C LEU A 501 -13.55 14.67 16.51
N ARG A 502 -12.50 15.26 15.92
CA ARG A 502 -12.06 16.63 16.22
C ARG A 502 -12.65 17.69 15.31
N TYR A 503 -12.90 17.37 14.04
CA TYR A 503 -13.22 18.34 13.01
C TYR A 503 -14.51 17.99 12.25
N ASP A 504 -15.32 18.99 11.94
CA ASP A 504 -16.47 18.89 11.03
C ASP A 504 -16.01 18.82 9.57
N SER A 505 -14.96 19.56 9.23
CA SER A 505 -14.38 19.63 7.89
C SER A 505 -12.97 20.20 7.95
N PHE A 506 -12.19 19.99 6.89
CA PHE A 506 -10.87 20.58 6.72
C PHE A 506 -10.59 20.92 5.25
N GLU A 507 -9.64 21.82 5.02
CA GLU A 507 -9.17 22.19 3.68
C GLU A 507 -7.67 21.98 3.56
N ILE A 508 -7.21 21.72 2.34
CA ILE A 508 -5.81 21.38 2.05
C ILE A 508 -5.27 22.05 0.79
N GLU A 509 -3.96 22.26 0.80
CA GLU A 509 -3.13 22.44 -0.40
C GLU A 509 -2.27 21.20 -0.62
N VAL A 510 -2.09 20.80 -1.89
CA VAL A 510 -1.33 19.59 -2.25
C VAL A 510 -0.17 19.96 -3.17
N GLY A 511 1.02 19.47 -2.84
CA GLY A 511 2.23 19.59 -3.65
C GLY A 511 2.90 18.24 -3.91
N SER A 512 3.95 18.24 -4.72
CA SER A 512 4.77 17.05 -5.01
C SER A 512 5.72 16.73 -3.85
N SER A 513 5.98 15.44 -3.61
CA SER A 513 6.98 14.93 -2.68
C SER A 513 7.68 13.73 -3.33
N PRO A 514 8.99 13.49 -3.07
CA PRO A 514 9.68 12.28 -3.54
C PRO A 514 9.02 10.97 -3.07
N LEU A 515 8.36 11.01 -1.92
CA LEU A 515 7.56 9.92 -1.37
C LEU A 515 6.15 10.47 -1.09
N GLY A 516 5.19 10.06 -1.92
CA GLY A 516 3.77 10.41 -1.76
C GLY A 516 3.45 11.84 -2.18
N SER A 517 2.63 12.52 -1.38
CA SER A 517 2.21 13.91 -1.63
C SER A 517 2.64 14.81 -0.46
N SER A 518 3.03 16.04 -0.77
CA SER A 518 3.09 17.09 0.25
C SER A 518 1.67 17.59 0.49
N VAL A 519 1.24 17.63 1.74
CA VAL A 519 -0.10 18.10 2.12
C VAL A 519 0.04 19.17 3.20
N LYS A 520 -0.54 20.33 2.94
CA LYS A 520 -0.65 21.41 3.92
C LYS A 520 -2.12 21.60 4.27
N ILE A 521 -2.42 21.68 5.55
CA ILE A 521 -3.76 22.01 6.03
C ILE A 521 -3.92 23.53 5.99
N THR A 522 -4.98 24.02 5.38
CA THR A 522 -5.30 25.46 5.27
C THR A 522 -6.50 25.86 6.11
N SER A 523 -7.31 24.90 6.55
CA SER A 523 -8.45 25.13 7.44
C SER A 523 -8.76 23.87 8.25
N LEU A 524 -9.08 24.05 9.54
CA LEU A 524 -9.56 23.02 10.46
C LEU A 524 -10.82 23.54 11.16
N LYS A 525 -12.00 23.12 10.71
CA LYS A 525 -13.26 23.49 11.36
C LYS A 525 -13.51 22.52 12.53
N LYS A 526 -13.31 22.99 13.76
CA LYS A 526 -13.55 22.19 14.98
C LYS A 526 -14.98 21.65 15.04
N ALA A 527 -15.13 20.49 15.69
CA ALA A 527 -16.40 19.85 15.90
C ALA A 527 -17.39 20.77 16.61
N THR A 528 -18.60 20.86 16.07
CA THR A 528 -19.75 21.45 16.76
C THR A 528 -20.49 20.31 17.49
N PHE A 529 -20.65 20.42 18.82
CA PHE A 529 -21.30 19.41 19.66
C PHE A 529 -22.80 19.63 19.79
#